data_AF-A0A1X4GAE0-F1
#
_entry.id   AF-A0A1X4GAE0-F1
#
_cell.length_a   1.000
_cell.length_b   1.000
_cell.length_c   1.000
_cell.angle_alpha   90.00
_cell.angle_beta   90.00
_cell.angle_gamma   90.00
#
_symmetry.space_group_name_H-M   'P 1'
#
loop_
_entity.id
_entity.type
_entity.pdbx_description
1 polymer ?
#
loop_
_entity_poly.entity_id
_entity_poly.type
_entity_poly.pdbx_seq_one_letter_code
_entity_poly.pdbx_strand_id
1 'polypeptide(L)'
;MLIIRGGDSKSMPSRRSIIASIGGAAVSGFSVWYWFTSKSATGYVQEKSIEARYREDNQLHSESIITVTLSNPPGSDPPQLNWLHDDWQSQFDSPSSPVVSEDLHQELQQAYEDIRYVVGVCSPTWGDEQQETGCHNAPTSRENFNQVQVHDRVTASRTDTGLSIDSVNRTWSFV
;
A
#
# COMPACT_ATOMS: atom_id res chain seq x y z
N MET A 1 -51.76 27.06 12.74
CA MET A 1 -51.17 25.91 13.45
C MET A 1 -50.14 25.27 12.51
N LEU A 2 -48.89 25.22 12.97
CA LEU A 2 -47.66 24.95 12.22
C LEU A 2 -47.11 23.58 12.63
N ILE A 3 -46.79 22.67 11.70
CA ILE A 3 -45.74 21.62 11.82
C ILE A 3 -45.31 21.25 10.38
N ILE A 4 -44.28 21.87 9.81
CA ILE A 4 -42.84 21.49 9.70
C ILE A 4 -42.55 20.17 8.97
N ARG A 5 -41.87 20.33 7.82
CA ARG A 5 -41.21 19.29 6.97
C ARG A 5 -40.12 18.56 7.75
N GLY A 6 -40.14 17.23 7.78
CA GLY A 6 -38.99 16.40 8.15
C GLY A 6 -38.25 15.97 6.89
N GLY A 7 -37.09 16.57 6.63
CA GLY A 7 -36.14 16.11 5.63
C GLY A 7 -35.27 15.00 6.21
N ASP A 8 -35.13 13.92 5.44
CA ASP A 8 -34.24 12.80 5.75
C ASP A 8 -32.79 13.27 5.52
N SER A 9 -32.09 13.58 6.61
CA SER A 9 -30.68 13.95 6.58
C SER A 9 -29.83 12.69 6.51
N LYS A 10 -29.25 12.40 5.33
CA LYS A 10 -28.13 11.48 5.16
C LYS A 10 -27.07 11.76 6.22
N SER A 11 -26.76 10.75 7.03
CA SER A 11 -25.64 10.76 7.96
C SER A 11 -24.36 11.00 7.16
N MET A 12 -23.74 12.17 7.36
CA MET A 12 -22.37 12.42 6.92
C MET A 12 -21.44 12.14 8.10
N PRO A 13 -20.27 11.53 7.89
CA PRO A 13 -19.34 11.22 8.97
C PRO A 13 -18.91 12.49 9.70
N SER A 14 -19.20 12.50 11.00
CA SER A 14 -18.85 13.57 11.92
C SER A 14 -17.35 13.54 12.19
N ARG A 15 -16.68 14.68 11.97
CA ARG A 15 -15.30 14.94 12.36
C ARG A 15 -15.10 14.61 13.84
N ARG A 16 -14.38 13.53 14.12
CA ARG A 16 -13.90 13.21 15.47
C ARG A 16 -12.39 13.16 15.40
N SER A 17 -11.77 14.11 16.11
CA SER A 17 -10.34 14.18 16.36
C SER A 17 -9.84 12.86 16.94
N ILE A 18 -9.01 12.16 16.18
CA ILE A 18 -8.22 11.05 16.70
C ILE A 18 -6.83 11.63 17.03
N ILE A 19 -6.42 11.41 18.27
CA ILE A 19 -5.12 11.81 18.80
C ILE A 19 -4.05 11.03 18.05
N ALA A 20 -3.30 11.73 17.19
CA ALA A 20 -2.22 11.17 16.42
C ALA A 20 -1.14 10.60 17.35
N SER A 21 -0.98 9.28 17.28
CA SER A 21 0.15 8.57 17.87
C SER A 21 1.36 8.74 16.93
N ILE A 22 2.53 9.01 17.51
CA ILE A 22 3.78 9.28 16.82
C ILE A 22 4.18 8.04 15.99
N GLY A 23 3.88 8.05 14.69
CA GLY A 23 4.39 7.09 13.71
C GLY A 23 5.68 7.62 13.09
N GLY A 24 6.75 6.83 13.15
CA GLY A 24 8.10 7.24 12.78
C GLY A 24 8.20 7.84 11.38
N ALA A 25 8.82 9.02 11.28
CA ALA A 25 9.23 9.59 10.02
C ALA A 25 10.30 8.68 9.39
N ALA A 26 9.94 7.95 8.33
CA ALA A 26 10.92 7.37 7.44
C ALA A 26 11.61 8.53 6.70
N VAL A 27 12.77 8.94 7.22
CA VAL A 27 13.69 9.82 6.49
C VAL A 27 14.28 8.97 5.36
N SER A 28 13.66 9.01 4.18
CA SER A 28 14.27 8.46 2.98
C SER A 28 15.47 9.34 2.62
N GLY A 29 16.65 8.92 3.05
CA GLY A 29 17.92 9.54 2.68
C GLY A 29 18.11 9.46 1.17
N PHE A 30 18.30 10.61 0.53
CA PHE A 30 18.81 10.67 -0.83
C PHE A 30 20.32 10.37 -0.79
N SER A 31 20.71 9.17 -1.23
CA SER A 31 22.10 8.86 -1.55
C SER A 31 22.24 8.38 -2.98
N VAL A 32 23.00 9.16 -3.75
CA VAL A 32 23.83 8.80 -4.91
C VAL A 32 23.12 8.57 -6.26
N TRP A 33 23.52 9.41 -7.21
CA TRP A 33 23.28 9.26 -8.66
C TRP A 33 23.90 7.97 -9.17
N TYR A 34 23.08 6.93 -9.36
CA TYR A 34 23.43 5.76 -10.13
C TYR A 34 22.45 5.69 -11.32
N TRP A 35 22.99 5.83 -12.53
CA TRP A 35 22.41 5.35 -13.79
C TRP A 35 21.50 4.10 -13.62
N PHE A 36 20.19 4.31 -13.47
CA PHE A 36 19.22 3.22 -13.41
C PHE A 36 19.02 2.65 -14.81
N THR A 37 19.82 1.65 -15.16
CA THR A 37 19.31 0.64 -16.09
C THR A 37 18.24 -0.13 -15.33
N SER A 38 17.02 -0.12 -15.86
CA SER A 38 15.83 -0.81 -15.34
C SER A 38 16.03 -2.32 -15.34
N LYS A 39 16.95 -2.83 -14.50
CA LYS A 39 17.21 -4.26 -14.40
C LYS A 39 16.09 -4.89 -13.59
N SER A 40 15.22 -5.57 -14.31
CA SER A 40 14.23 -6.48 -13.76
C SER A 40 14.92 -7.48 -12.81
N ALA A 41 14.37 -7.65 -11.63
CA ALA A 41 14.84 -8.59 -10.63
C ALA A 41 13.73 -9.58 -10.28
N THR A 42 14.11 -10.83 -10.07
CA THR A 42 13.18 -11.83 -9.56
C THR A 42 13.25 -11.86 -8.05
N GLY A 43 12.10 -11.70 -7.41
CA GLY A 43 11.97 -11.61 -5.97
C GLY A 43 10.61 -12.06 -5.48
N TYR A 44 10.25 -11.64 -4.27
CA TYR A 44 8.95 -11.90 -3.67
C TYR A 44 8.28 -10.61 -3.20
N VAL A 45 6.95 -10.57 -3.25
CA VAL A 45 6.17 -9.47 -2.69
C VAL A 45 6.15 -9.60 -1.17
N GLN A 46 6.72 -8.60 -0.51
CA GLN A 46 6.81 -8.51 0.94
C GLN A 46 5.68 -7.67 1.54
N GLU A 47 5.15 -6.70 0.79
CA GLU A 47 4.16 -5.75 1.32
C GLU A 47 3.21 -5.29 0.23
N LYS A 48 1.97 -5.07 0.64
CA LYS A 48 0.98 -4.30 -0.08
C LYS A 48 0.41 -3.24 0.85
N SER A 49 0.43 -1.99 0.40
CA SER A 49 -0.15 -0.88 1.15
C SER A 49 -0.96 0.02 0.22
N ILE A 50 -2.05 0.58 0.72
CA ILE A 50 -2.76 1.69 0.08
C ILE A 50 -2.58 2.89 0.98
N GLU A 51 -1.92 3.92 0.47
CA GLU A 51 -1.65 5.16 1.18
C GLU A 51 -2.49 6.28 0.59
N ALA A 52 -3.02 7.13 1.47
CA ALA A 52 -3.88 8.24 1.11
C ALA A 52 -3.33 9.54 1.67
N ARG A 53 -3.60 10.64 0.96
CA ARG A 53 -3.29 12.00 1.42
C ARG A 53 -4.53 12.85 1.46
N TYR A 54 -4.64 13.68 2.49
CA TYR A 54 -5.75 14.62 2.67
C TYR A 54 -5.26 15.90 3.32
N ARG A 55 -6.07 16.97 3.24
CA ARG A 55 -5.75 18.25 3.87
C ARG A 55 -6.70 18.52 5.04
N GLU A 56 -6.12 18.81 6.19
CA GLU A 56 -6.83 19.29 7.37
C GLU A 56 -6.11 20.52 7.92
N ASP A 57 -6.84 21.58 8.25
CA ASP A 57 -6.29 22.86 8.73
C ASP A 57 -5.17 23.42 7.83
N ASN A 58 -5.33 23.26 6.52
CA ASN A 58 -4.38 23.66 5.49
C ASN A 58 -3.01 22.95 5.56
N GLN A 59 -2.91 21.84 6.30
CA GLN A 59 -1.75 20.95 6.36
C GLN A 59 -2.04 19.66 5.61
N LEU A 60 -1.06 19.19 4.83
CA LEU A 60 -1.14 17.91 4.14
C LEU A 60 -0.79 16.79 5.12
N HIS A 61 -1.73 15.86 5.29
CA HIS A 61 -1.57 14.65 6.09
C HIS A 61 -1.47 13.44 5.19
N SER A 62 -0.98 12.33 5.75
CA SER A 62 -0.92 11.04 5.07
C SER A 62 -1.35 9.95 6.04
N GLU A 63 -2.10 9.00 5.54
CA GLU A 63 -2.53 7.83 6.30
C GLU A 63 -2.52 6.57 5.44
N SER A 64 -2.46 5.42 6.09
CA SER A 64 -2.63 4.13 5.43
C SER A 64 -4.10 3.71 5.50
N ILE A 65 -4.64 3.24 4.39
CA ILE A 65 -5.97 2.64 4.31
C ILE A 65 -5.90 1.17 4.70
N ILE A 66 -4.89 0.46 4.18
CA ILE A 66 -4.63 -0.95 4.46
C ILE A 66 -3.14 -1.22 4.29
N THR A 67 -2.58 -2.04 5.18
CA THR A 67 -1.19 -2.51 5.09
C THR A 67 -1.15 -4.01 5.40
N VAL A 68 -0.69 -4.78 4.42
CA VAL A 68 -0.47 -6.22 4.54
C VAL A 68 0.99 -6.51 4.29
N THR A 69 1.63 -7.25 5.19
CA THR A 69 3.03 -7.63 5.05
C THR A 69 3.22 -9.13 5.12
N LEU A 70 4.39 -9.56 4.65
CA LEU A 70 4.97 -10.84 4.94
C LEU A 70 5.21 -10.97 6.46
N SER A 71 5.33 -12.20 6.95
CA SER A 71 5.85 -12.44 8.29
C SER A 71 7.29 -11.95 8.43
N ASN A 72 7.70 -11.62 9.66
CA ASN A 72 9.09 -11.35 10.00
C ASN A 72 9.55 -12.32 11.11
N PRO A 73 10.49 -13.25 10.84
CA PRO A 73 11.25 -13.41 9.60
C PRO A 73 10.40 -13.89 8.40
N PRO A 74 10.87 -13.67 7.17
CA PRO A 74 10.23 -14.19 5.96
C PRO A 74 10.05 -15.70 5.99
N GLY A 75 8.87 -16.19 5.63
CA GLY A 75 8.55 -17.61 5.69
C GLY A 75 7.27 -17.98 4.96
N SER A 76 6.75 -19.17 5.28
CA SER A 76 5.51 -19.70 4.68
C SER A 76 4.25 -19.34 5.49
N ASP A 77 4.39 -18.53 6.53
CA ASP A 77 3.26 -18.09 7.34
C ASP A 77 2.31 -17.22 6.49
N PRO A 78 1.00 -17.21 6.77
CA PRO A 78 0.06 -16.36 6.03
C PRO A 78 0.41 -14.86 6.12
N PRO A 79 0.05 -14.05 5.10
CA PRO A 79 0.24 -12.60 5.15
C PRO A 79 -0.44 -11.98 6.37
N GLN A 80 0.22 -11.00 6.98
CA GLN A 80 -0.23 -10.32 8.19
C GLN A 80 -0.92 -9.01 7.82
N LEU A 81 -2.19 -8.86 8.24
CA LEU A 81 -2.90 -7.58 8.19
C LEU A 81 -2.41 -6.71 9.35
N ASN A 82 -1.45 -5.82 9.07
CA ASN A 82 -0.86 -4.95 10.10
C ASN A 82 -1.71 -3.71 10.37
N TRP A 83 -2.44 -3.24 9.36
CA TRP A 83 -3.31 -2.08 9.47
C TRP A 83 -4.48 -2.20 8.50
N LEU A 84 -5.66 -1.78 8.97
CA LEU A 84 -6.84 -1.55 8.16
C LEU A 84 -7.64 -0.43 8.81
N HIS A 85 -7.86 0.65 8.07
CA HIS A 85 -8.60 1.80 8.53
C HIS A 85 -10.09 1.43 8.73
N ASP A 86 -10.66 1.79 9.88
CA ASP A 86 -12.01 1.38 10.30
C ASP A 86 -13.10 1.72 9.28
N ASP A 87 -13.05 2.93 8.72
CA ASP A 87 -14.01 3.40 7.71
C ASP A 87 -13.99 2.58 6.41
N TRP A 88 -12.90 1.87 6.14
CA TRP A 88 -12.70 1.10 4.91
C TRP A 88 -12.78 -0.42 5.11
N GLN A 89 -12.97 -0.90 6.35
CA GLN A 89 -12.99 -2.33 6.66
C GLN A 89 -14.00 -3.12 5.81
N SER A 90 -15.18 -2.54 5.62
CA SER A 90 -16.28 -3.20 4.88
C SER A 90 -16.06 -3.29 3.36
N GLN A 91 -15.02 -2.62 2.83
CA GLN A 91 -14.75 -2.56 1.39
C GLN A 91 -13.81 -3.66 0.90
N PHE A 92 -13.23 -4.45 1.81
CA PHE A 92 -12.31 -5.54 1.46
C PHE A 92 -12.92 -6.89 1.87
N ASP A 93 -13.28 -7.71 0.89
CA ASP A 93 -13.78 -9.08 1.13
C ASP A 93 -12.74 -9.96 1.84
N SER A 94 -11.46 -9.77 1.51
CA SER A 94 -10.33 -10.49 2.10
C SER A 94 -9.17 -9.53 2.39
N PRO A 95 -9.16 -8.86 3.56
CA PRO A 95 -8.15 -7.86 3.88
C PRO A 95 -6.70 -8.35 3.82
N SER A 96 -6.42 -9.63 4.11
CA SER A 96 -5.06 -10.19 3.99
C SER A 96 -4.59 -10.42 2.55
N SER A 97 -5.44 -10.16 1.55
CA SER A 97 -5.13 -10.28 0.12
C SER A 97 -5.88 -9.20 -0.67
N PRO A 98 -5.54 -7.92 -0.45
CA PRO A 98 -6.37 -6.81 -0.89
C PRO A 98 -6.36 -6.71 -2.41
N VAL A 99 -7.55 -6.51 -2.98
CA VAL A 99 -7.78 -6.17 -4.38
C VAL A 99 -8.67 -4.94 -4.41
N VAL A 100 -8.31 -3.97 -5.23
CA VAL A 100 -9.02 -2.69 -5.35
C VAL A 100 -9.92 -2.74 -6.56
N SER A 101 -11.22 -2.88 -6.31
CA SER A 101 -12.25 -2.75 -7.34
C SER A 101 -12.25 -1.34 -7.93
N GLU A 102 -12.89 -1.17 -9.09
CA GLU A 102 -13.07 0.16 -9.68
C GLU A 102 -13.92 1.07 -8.78
N ASP A 103 -14.97 0.52 -8.17
CA ASP A 103 -15.84 1.28 -7.26
C ASP A 103 -15.06 1.77 -6.02
N LEU A 104 -14.27 0.89 -5.37
CA LEU A 104 -13.43 1.26 -4.25
C LEU A 104 -12.38 2.31 -4.64
N HIS A 105 -11.78 2.18 -5.83
CA HIS A 105 -10.85 3.17 -6.35
C HIS A 105 -11.50 4.56 -6.45
N GLN A 106 -12.73 4.61 -6.99
CA GLN A 106 -13.47 5.86 -7.14
C GLN A 106 -13.90 6.44 -5.78
N GLU A 107 -14.32 5.61 -4.84
CA GLU A 107 -14.65 6.06 -3.48
C GLU A 107 -13.42 6.65 -2.78
N LEU A 108 -12.26 5.99 -2.88
CA LEU A 108 -11.00 6.50 -2.32
C LEU A 108 -10.60 7.83 -2.97
N GLN A 109 -10.71 7.96 -4.29
CA GLN A 109 -10.42 9.23 -4.99
C GLN A 109 -11.39 10.36 -4.64
N GLN A 110 -12.62 10.04 -4.21
CA GLN A 110 -13.57 11.05 -3.74
C GLN A 110 -13.29 11.48 -2.30
N ALA A 111 -12.79 10.57 -1.46
CA ALA A 111 -12.50 10.82 -0.06
C ALA A 111 -11.16 11.54 0.15
N TYR A 112 -10.17 11.31 -0.71
CA TYR A 112 -8.79 11.74 -0.53
C TYR A 112 -8.28 12.61 -1.69
N GLU A 113 -7.27 13.45 -1.42
CA GLU A 113 -6.64 14.27 -2.45
C GLU A 113 -5.70 13.48 -3.38
N ASP A 114 -5.06 12.42 -2.85
CA ASP A 114 -4.15 11.54 -3.59
C ASP A 114 -4.22 10.13 -3.01
N ILE A 115 -4.14 9.11 -3.88
CA ILE A 115 -4.14 7.69 -3.51
C ILE A 115 -2.95 7.01 -4.18
N ARG A 116 -2.20 6.25 -3.40
CA ARG A 116 -1.02 5.53 -3.86
C ARG A 116 -1.16 4.06 -3.54
N TYR A 117 -1.01 3.23 -4.57
CA TYR A 117 -0.88 1.79 -4.43
C TYR A 117 0.59 1.46 -4.28
N VAL A 118 0.98 0.90 -3.15
CA VAL A 118 2.38 0.56 -2.84
C VAL A 118 2.54 -0.94 -2.84
N VAL A 119 3.57 -1.42 -3.52
CA VAL A 119 4.01 -2.81 -3.48
C VAL A 119 5.47 -2.82 -3.03
N GLY A 120 5.76 -3.64 -2.02
CA GLY A 120 7.10 -3.96 -1.56
C GLY A 120 7.60 -5.24 -2.20
N VAL A 121 8.74 -5.19 -2.88
CA VAL A 121 9.40 -6.38 -3.42
C VAL A 121 10.78 -6.54 -2.80
N CYS A 122 11.10 -7.75 -2.35
CA CYS A 122 12.44 -8.11 -1.90
C CYS A 122 13.08 -9.03 -2.93
N SER A 123 14.36 -8.79 -3.24
CA SER A 123 15.14 -9.64 -4.15
C SER A 123 16.56 -9.85 -3.63
N PRO A 124 17.11 -11.07 -3.72
CA PRO A 124 18.52 -11.32 -3.48
C PRO A 124 19.43 -10.48 -4.39
N THR A 125 19.00 -10.21 -5.62
CA THR A 125 19.77 -9.40 -6.58
C THR A 125 19.78 -7.91 -6.26
N TRP A 126 18.98 -7.48 -5.29
CA TRP A 126 18.96 -6.12 -4.78
C TRP A 126 19.67 -5.98 -3.43
N GLY A 127 20.14 -7.10 -2.87
CA GLY A 127 20.97 -7.11 -1.68
C GLY A 127 22.37 -6.56 -1.93
N ASP A 128 23.09 -6.35 -0.84
CA ASP A 128 24.49 -5.93 -0.82
C ASP A 128 25.31 -6.85 0.11
N GLU A 129 26.58 -6.51 0.35
CA GLU A 129 27.48 -7.32 1.19
C GLU A 129 27.02 -7.45 2.66
N GLN A 130 26.11 -6.59 3.13
CA GLN A 130 25.61 -6.57 4.50
C GLN A 130 24.23 -7.22 4.61
N GLN A 131 23.43 -7.15 3.55
CA GLN A 131 22.09 -7.73 3.48
C GLN A 131 21.93 -8.54 2.19
N GLU A 132 21.88 -9.86 2.32
CA GLU A 132 21.75 -10.78 1.17
C GLU A 132 20.48 -10.54 0.34
N THR A 133 19.45 -9.93 0.92
CA THR A 133 18.20 -9.58 0.25
C THR A 133 17.88 -8.11 0.45
N GLY A 134 17.73 -7.38 -0.65
CA GLY A 134 17.33 -5.97 -0.64
C GLY A 134 15.84 -5.81 -0.95
N CYS A 135 15.15 -4.99 -0.17
CA CYS A 135 13.73 -4.71 -0.35
C CYS A 135 13.50 -3.29 -0.88
N HIS A 136 12.48 -3.14 -1.71
CA HIS A 136 12.07 -1.86 -2.26
C HIS A 136 10.54 -1.75 -2.24
N ASN A 137 10.05 -0.80 -1.44
CA ASN A 137 8.65 -0.42 -1.40
C ASN A 137 8.49 0.86 -2.21
N ALA A 138 7.61 0.82 -3.21
CA ALA A 138 7.37 1.98 -4.04
C ALA A 138 5.95 1.99 -4.61
N PRO A 139 5.46 3.17 -5.03
CA PRO A 139 4.21 3.29 -5.74
C PRO A 139 4.20 2.46 -7.03
N THR A 140 3.04 1.93 -7.38
CA THR A 140 2.77 1.22 -8.63
C THR A 140 1.34 1.53 -9.10
N SER A 141 0.95 1.00 -10.25
CA SER A 141 -0.41 1.16 -10.76
C SER A 141 -1.41 0.27 -10.02
N ARG A 142 -2.70 0.59 -10.10
CA ARG A 142 -3.77 -0.24 -9.50
C ARG A 142 -3.78 -1.65 -10.09
N GLU A 143 -3.50 -1.76 -11.39
CA GLU A 143 -3.44 -3.02 -12.11
C GLU A 143 -2.30 -3.90 -11.57
N ASN A 144 -1.09 -3.35 -11.44
CA ASN A 144 0.05 -4.06 -10.87
C ASN A 144 -0.21 -4.46 -9.42
N PHE A 145 -0.80 -3.56 -8.62
CA PHE A 145 -1.19 -3.85 -7.24
C PHE A 145 -2.18 -5.01 -7.16
N ASN A 146 -3.20 -5.05 -8.03
CA ASN A 146 -4.21 -6.10 -8.04
C ASN A 146 -3.69 -7.43 -8.59
N GLN A 147 -2.67 -7.39 -9.46
CA GLN A 147 -2.09 -8.58 -10.07
C GLN A 147 -1.27 -9.43 -9.09
N VAL A 148 -0.80 -8.84 -8.00
CA VAL A 148 0.09 -9.49 -7.03
C VAL A 148 -0.53 -9.62 -5.65
N GLN A 149 -0.11 -10.62 -4.91
CA GLN A 149 -0.38 -10.82 -3.49
C GLN A 149 0.94 -10.96 -2.72
N VAL A 150 0.91 -10.67 -1.42
CA VAL A 150 2.05 -10.95 -0.54
C VAL A 150 2.39 -12.45 -0.62
N HIS A 151 3.69 -12.76 -0.66
CA HIS A 151 4.31 -14.06 -1.01
C HIS A 151 4.44 -14.39 -2.50
N ASP A 152 3.83 -13.65 -3.42
CA ASP A 152 3.98 -13.95 -4.84
C ASP A 152 5.44 -13.80 -5.28
N ARG A 153 5.93 -14.77 -6.06
CA ARG A 153 7.18 -14.62 -6.79
C ARG A 153 6.94 -13.73 -7.99
N VAL A 154 7.65 -12.62 -8.07
CA VAL A 154 7.51 -11.64 -9.14
C VAL A 154 8.83 -11.39 -9.83
N THR A 155 8.75 -11.02 -11.10
CA THR A 155 9.83 -10.25 -11.73
C THR A 155 9.39 -8.80 -11.75
N ALA A 156 10.18 -7.93 -11.12
CA ALA A 156 9.85 -6.52 -10.95
C ALA A 156 11.04 -5.64 -11.33
N SER A 157 10.72 -4.48 -11.88
CA SER A 157 11.68 -3.46 -12.28
C SER A 157 11.48 -2.18 -11.48
N ARG A 158 12.58 -1.56 -11.05
CA ARG A 158 12.55 -0.21 -10.48
C ARG A 158 12.46 0.79 -11.64
N THR A 159 11.56 1.75 -11.53
CA THR A 159 11.38 2.85 -12.48
C THR A 159 11.67 4.18 -11.77
N ASP A 160 11.79 5.27 -12.53
CA ASP A 160 12.00 6.61 -11.96
C ASP A 160 10.85 7.05 -11.04
N THR A 161 9.66 6.47 -11.23
CA THR A 161 8.42 6.83 -10.54
C THR A 161 7.94 5.77 -9.55
N GLY A 162 8.57 4.60 -9.51
CA GLY A 162 8.24 3.56 -8.54
C GLY A 162 8.62 2.15 -8.99
N LEU A 163 7.64 1.23 -8.96
CA LEU A 163 7.86 -0.20 -9.22
C LEU A 163 6.91 -0.71 -10.32
N SER A 164 7.47 -1.43 -11.29
CA SER A 164 6.73 -2.16 -12.32
C SER A 164 6.75 -3.65 -12.04
N ILE A 165 5.61 -4.32 -12.18
CA ILE A 165 5.50 -5.78 -12.12
C ILE A 165 5.51 -6.31 -13.56
N ASP A 166 6.57 -7.02 -13.92
CA ASP A 166 6.78 -7.51 -15.29
C ASP A 166 6.18 -8.91 -15.47
N SER A 167 6.25 -9.74 -14.43
CA SER A 167 5.55 -11.03 -14.39
C SER A 167 5.25 -11.49 -12.97
N VAL A 168 4.18 -12.27 -12.83
CA VAL A 168 3.79 -12.92 -11.58
C VAL A 168 3.86 -14.44 -11.81
N ASN A 169 4.51 -15.13 -10.90
CA ASN A 169 4.66 -16.58 -10.90
C ASN A 169 3.96 -17.17 -9.66
N ARG A 170 4.22 -18.45 -9.36
CA ARG A 170 3.72 -19.10 -8.12
C ARG A 170 4.29 -18.42 -6.87
N THR A 171 3.81 -18.82 -5.70
CA THR A 171 4.36 -18.43 -4.39
C THR A 171 5.88 -18.62 -4.32
N TRP A 172 6.58 -17.68 -3.71
CA TRP A 172 8.01 -17.79 -3.43
C TRP A 172 8.30 -18.97 -2.49
N SER A 173 9.34 -19.74 -2.80
CA SER A 173 9.80 -20.81 -1.93
C SER A 173 10.84 -20.25 -0.96
N PHE A 174 10.42 -20.03 0.28
CA PHE A 174 11.33 -19.74 1.38
C PHE A 174 12.07 -21.03 1.74
N VAL A 175 13.40 -21.04 1.55
CA VAL A 175 14.29 -22.16 1.85
C VAL A 175 15.08 -21.91 3.13
#